data_AF-A0A833GFH4-F1
#
_entry.id   AF-A0A833GFH4-F1
#
_cell.length_a   1.000
_cell.length_b   1.000
_cell.length_c   1.000
_cell.angle_alpha   90.00
_cell.angle_beta   90.00
_cell.angle_gamma   90.00
#
_symmetry.space_group_name_H-M   'P 1'
#
loop_
_entity.id
_entity.type
_entity.pdbx_description
1 polymer ?
#
loop_
_entity_poly.entity_id
_entity_poly.type
_entity_poly.pdbx_seq_one_letter_code
_entity_poly.pdbx_strand_id
1 'polypeptide(L)'
;MNGSFFGDMLQTIAERGRALLDRTRPARAGGARQSDTLVELCEALLTGRGEASGVALAREILATYAALTIGPRIAFFEALASRFGPDRVRLQAAIGRWEKEATEETIAEIHHAAEPRRQELFRRLNLGPGGTAALVRMREQLIDAMDHRDDLRVVDSDFVHLFSSWFNRGFLVLRRIDWSTPANILEKIIKHEAVHKIRSWDDLRRRIDPPDRCCYAFFHPALVDEPLIFVEVALTREIADSIAPILAAQREGLDPDKATTAVFYSISNCQRGLAGVTFGHFLIKQVVEEISRDMPRLSRFVTLSPAPNFAEWLRRERGVDKSIALTSEDRALLENLDVEGWWQHPDFREPVREPLMRAAAYYFLRA
;
A
#
# COMPACT_ATOMS: atom_id res chain seq x y z
N MET A 1 -15.30 19.54 10.90
CA MET A 1 -15.02 20.64 9.95
C MET A 1 -14.95 20.04 8.56
N ASN A 2 -15.85 20.45 7.67
CA ASN A 2 -16.14 19.77 6.40
C ASN A 2 -14.97 19.90 5.41
N GLY A 3 -14.39 18.77 5.00
CA GLY A 3 -13.36 18.70 3.94
C GLY A 3 -13.81 19.29 2.59
N SER A 4 -15.12 19.43 2.37
CA SER A 4 -15.72 20.07 1.19
C SER A 4 -15.24 21.52 1.00
N PHE A 5 -15.19 22.33 2.07
CA PHE A 5 -14.92 23.77 1.95
C PHE A 5 -13.49 24.06 1.48
N PHE A 6 -12.51 23.30 1.98
CA PHE A 6 -11.12 23.43 1.53
C PHE A 6 -10.93 22.92 0.10
N GLY A 7 -11.63 21.85 -0.29
CA GLY A 7 -11.63 21.34 -1.66
C GLY A 7 -12.18 22.37 -2.66
N ASP A 8 -13.32 22.97 -2.35
CA ASP A 8 -13.97 23.98 -3.20
C ASP A 8 -13.10 25.25 -3.35
N MET A 9 -12.42 25.66 -2.27
CA MET A 9 -11.49 26.79 -2.29
C MET A 9 -10.26 26.51 -3.17
N LEU A 10 -9.64 25.34 -3.04
CA LEU A 10 -8.50 24.95 -3.88
C LEU A 10 -8.90 24.79 -5.35
N GLN A 11 -10.11 24.29 -5.62
CA GLN A 11 -10.64 24.20 -6.97
C GLN A 11 -10.84 25.58 -7.61
N THR A 12 -11.38 26.55 -6.86
CA THR A 12 -11.56 27.93 -7.32
C THR A 12 -10.22 28.61 -7.63
N ILE A 13 -9.19 28.38 -6.80
CA ILE A 13 -7.83 28.88 -7.03
C ILE A 13 -7.23 28.26 -8.30
N ALA A 14 -7.40 26.95 -8.49
CA ALA A 14 -6.92 26.24 -9.69
C ALA A 14 -7.58 26.75 -10.97
N GLU A 15 -8.89 27.04 -10.94
CA GLU A 15 -9.63 27.58 -12.08
C GLU A 15 -9.15 28.99 -12.47
N ARG A 16 -8.87 29.86 -11.50
CA ARG A 16 -8.28 31.18 -11.74
C ARG A 16 -6.86 31.09 -12.31
N GLY A 17 -6.05 30.12 -11.86
CA GLY A 17 -4.71 29.87 -12.40
C GLY A 17 -4.73 29.42 -13.86
N ARG A 18 -5.72 28.61 -14.26
CA ARG A 18 -5.89 28.14 -15.65
C ARG A 18 -6.11 29.30 -16.64
N ALA A 19 -6.92 30.30 -16.27
CA ALA A 19 -7.19 31.46 -17.13
C ALA A 19 -5.92 32.27 -17.48
N LEU A 20 -4.86 32.15 -16.67
CA LEU A 20 -3.56 32.79 -16.92
C LEU A 20 -2.64 31.93 -17.82
N LEU A 21 -2.82 30.61 -17.84
CA LEU A 21 -1.95 29.65 -18.56
C LEU A 21 -2.43 29.33 -19.98
N ASP A 22 -3.71 29.51 -20.29
CA ASP A 22 -4.33 29.10 -21.58
C ASP A 22 -3.87 29.90 -22.82
N ARG A 23 -2.83 30.75 -22.70
CA ARG A 23 -2.30 31.58 -23.79
C ARG A 23 -1.19 30.90 -24.63
N THR A 24 -0.77 29.69 -24.30
CA THR A 24 0.31 29.00 -25.03
C THR A 24 -0.01 27.52 -25.24
N ARG A 25 -0.54 27.16 -26.42
CA ARG A 25 -0.76 25.75 -26.82
C ARG A 25 -0.46 25.49 -28.29
N PRO A 26 0.26 24.40 -28.61
CA PRO A 26 0.10 23.63 -29.83
C PRO A 26 -0.53 22.24 -29.58
N ALA A 27 -1.04 21.62 -30.64
CA ALA A 27 -1.84 20.40 -30.66
C ALA A 27 -1.04 19.08 -30.56
N ARG A 28 -1.76 18.01 -30.18
CA ARG A 28 -1.37 16.60 -29.92
C ARG A 28 -0.09 16.10 -30.63
N ALA A 29 0.89 15.67 -29.83
CA ALA A 29 2.14 15.03 -30.26
C ALA A 29 2.20 13.53 -29.86
N GLY A 30 3.06 12.73 -30.51
CA GLY A 30 3.25 11.29 -30.25
C GLY A 30 3.85 10.96 -28.86
N GLY A 31 3.80 9.69 -28.44
CA GLY A 31 4.04 9.25 -27.06
C GLY A 31 5.34 9.72 -26.39
N ALA A 32 6.49 9.68 -27.08
CA ALA A 32 7.77 10.17 -26.53
C ALA A 32 7.81 11.71 -26.39
N ARG A 33 7.16 12.44 -27.30
CA ARG A 33 7.00 13.90 -27.17
C ARG A 33 6.11 14.27 -25.98
N GLN A 34 5.14 13.42 -25.63
CA GLN A 34 4.26 13.68 -24.48
C GLN A 34 5.01 13.58 -23.14
N SER A 35 5.95 12.64 -22.99
CA SER A 35 6.80 12.57 -21.79
C SER A 35 7.76 13.76 -21.70
N ASP A 36 8.35 14.19 -22.82
CA ASP A 36 9.25 15.36 -22.82
C ASP A 36 8.50 16.64 -22.44
N THR A 37 7.30 16.86 -23.01
CA THR A 37 6.43 17.97 -22.62
C THR A 37 6.05 17.89 -21.13
N LEU A 38 5.78 16.69 -20.60
CA LEU A 38 5.48 16.52 -19.17
C LEU A 38 6.67 16.90 -18.28
N VAL A 39 7.89 16.55 -18.70
CA VAL A 39 9.10 16.92 -17.98
C VAL A 39 9.33 18.44 -17.99
N GLU A 40 9.08 19.11 -19.11
CA GLU A 40 9.13 20.58 -19.20
C GLU A 40 8.13 21.25 -18.25
N LEU A 41 6.91 20.70 -18.12
CA LEU A 41 5.93 21.20 -17.15
C LEU A 41 6.41 21.00 -15.71
N CYS A 42 7.05 19.87 -15.39
CA CYS A 42 7.65 19.65 -14.07
C CYS A 42 8.79 20.64 -13.77
N GLU A 43 9.61 20.98 -14.76
CA GLU A 43 10.64 22.03 -14.64
C GLU A 43 10.02 23.41 -14.40
N ALA A 44 8.96 23.74 -15.14
CA ALA A 44 8.19 24.96 -14.93
C ALA A 44 7.56 25.00 -13.52
N LEU A 45 7.09 23.87 -12.99
CA LEU A 45 6.52 23.79 -11.65
C LEU A 45 7.56 24.05 -10.55
N LEU A 46 8.79 23.57 -10.72
CA LEU A 46 9.88 23.80 -9.76
C LEU A 46 10.40 25.24 -9.80
N THR A 47 10.40 25.87 -10.98
CA THR A 47 10.92 27.25 -11.17
C THR A 47 9.87 28.34 -10.97
N GLY A 48 8.58 28.00 -11.11
CA GLY A 48 7.46 28.93 -11.03
C GLY A 48 7.37 29.67 -9.70
N ARG A 49 7.13 30.99 -9.77
CA ARG A 49 6.91 31.88 -8.62
C ARG A 49 5.43 32.26 -8.56
N GLY A 50 4.63 31.50 -7.81
CA GLY A 50 3.22 31.81 -7.53
C GLY A 50 2.44 30.58 -7.09
N GLU A 51 1.78 30.64 -5.93
CA GLU A 51 1.02 29.51 -5.38
C GLU A 51 -0.18 29.13 -6.25
N ALA A 52 -0.95 30.13 -6.75
CA ALA A 52 -2.13 29.89 -7.57
C ALA A 52 -1.79 29.30 -8.96
N SER A 53 -0.70 29.74 -9.59
CA SER A 53 -0.22 29.17 -10.85
C SER A 53 0.38 27.78 -10.65
N GLY A 54 1.04 27.53 -9.51
CA GLY A 54 1.58 26.23 -9.14
C GLY A 54 0.51 25.15 -8.99
N VAL A 55 -0.60 25.45 -8.33
CA VAL A 55 -1.72 24.49 -8.16
C VAL A 55 -2.34 24.10 -9.52
N ALA A 56 -2.55 25.07 -10.41
CA ALA A 56 -3.09 24.80 -11.74
C ALA A 56 -2.14 23.93 -12.57
N LEU A 57 -0.85 24.24 -12.54
CA LEU A 57 0.19 23.48 -13.25
C LEU A 57 0.35 22.06 -12.70
N ALA A 58 0.33 21.88 -11.36
CA ALA A 58 0.34 20.57 -10.73
C ALA A 58 -0.83 19.69 -11.19
N ARG A 59 -2.04 20.27 -11.25
CA ARG A 59 -3.23 19.57 -11.77
C ARG A 59 -3.07 19.16 -13.23
N GLU A 60 -2.50 20.03 -14.07
CA GLU A 60 -2.23 19.72 -15.47
C GLU A 60 -1.20 18.58 -15.62
N ILE A 61 -0.09 18.63 -14.89
CA ILE A 61 0.94 17.59 -14.87
C ILE A 61 0.32 16.24 -14.51
N LEU A 62 -0.46 16.18 -13.43
CA LEU A 62 -1.10 14.93 -12.98
C LEU A 62 -2.14 14.41 -13.98
N ALA A 63 -2.90 15.30 -14.62
CA ALA A 63 -3.85 14.92 -15.67
C ALA A 63 -3.16 14.39 -16.93
N THR A 64 -2.09 15.04 -17.38
CA THR A 64 -1.28 14.59 -18.51
C THR A 64 -0.62 13.24 -18.20
N TYR A 65 -0.04 13.08 -17.00
CA TYR A 65 0.52 11.81 -16.55
C TYR A 65 -0.51 10.67 -16.58
N ALA A 66 -1.72 10.92 -16.08
CA ALA A 66 -2.79 9.91 -16.04
C ALA A 66 -3.20 9.40 -17.43
N ALA A 67 -3.00 10.21 -18.48
CA ALA A 67 -3.30 9.84 -19.86
C ALA A 67 -2.16 9.06 -20.57
N LEU A 68 -0.97 8.98 -19.97
CA LEU A 68 0.16 8.27 -20.57
C LEU A 68 -0.09 6.76 -20.63
N THR A 69 0.49 6.09 -21.63
CA THR A 69 0.58 4.62 -21.69
C THR A 69 1.86 4.11 -21.02
N ILE A 70 2.03 2.79 -20.90
CA ILE A 70 3.14 2.18 -20.13
C ILE A 70 4.52 2.69 -20.59
N GLY A 71 4.80 2.69 -21.89
CA GLY A 71 6.10 3.14 -22.43
C GLY A 71 6.44 4.60 -22.05
N PRO A 72 5.59 5.59 -22.40
CA PRO A 72 5.78 6.98 -21.97
C PRO A 72 5.83 7.19 -20.45
N ARG A 73 5.13 6.38 -19.64
CA ARG A 73 5.26 6.44 -18.17
C ARG A 73 6.65 6.01 -17.71
N ILE A 74 7.19 4.91 -18.27
CA ILE A 74 8.56 4.47 -17.96
C ILE A 74 9.56 5.57 -18.34
N ALA A 75 9.42 6.18 -19.53
CA ALA A 75 10.27 7.31 -19.94
C ALA A 75 10.17 8.50 -18.97
N PHE A 76 8.98 8.77 -18.42
CA PHE A 76 8.83 9.79 -17.38
C PHE A 76 9.54 9.42 -16.07
N PHE A 77 9.47 8.16 -15.62
CA PHE A 77 10.22 7.70 -14.44
C PHE A 77 11.73 7.76 -14.64
N GLU A 78 12.22 7.42 -15.83
CA GLU A 78 13.63 7.58 -16.21
C GLU A 78 14.06 9.06 -16.15
N ALA A 79 13.21 9.96 -16.62
CA ALA A 79 13.46 11.39 -16.52
C ALA A 79 13.48 11.86 -15.06
N LEU A 80 12.57 11.38 -14.20
CA LEU A 80 12.60 11.65 -12.76
C LEU A 80 13.91 11.17 -12.12
N ALA A 81 14.35 9.95 -12.44
CA ALA A 81 15.58 9.37 -11.91
C ALA A 81 16.82 10.18 -12.34
N SER A 82 16.91 10.56 -13.61
CA SER A 82 18.10 11.17 -14.22
C SER A 82 18.18 12.69 -14.12
N ARG A 83 17.05 13.42 -14.28
CA ARG A 83 17.02 14.90 -14.39
C ARG A 83 16.61 15.61 -13.11
N PHE A 84 15.87 14.93 -12.23
CA PHE A 84 15.34 15.50 -10.99
C PHE A 84 16.08 14.99 -9.74
N GLY A 85 17.32 14.53 -9.89
CA GLY A 85 18.20 14.24 -8.76
C GLY A 85 18.65 15.50 -8.00
N PRO A 86 19.58 15.35 -7.04
CA PRO A 86 20.18 16.50 -6.34
C PRO A 86 20.97 17.38 -7.31
N ASP A 87 21.02 18.69 -7.05
CA ASP A 87 21.91 19.60 -7.76
C ASP A 87 23.37 19.27 -7.38
N ARG A 88 24.05 18.54 -8.27
CA ARG A 88 25.42 18.06 -8.02
C ARG A 88 26.42 19.20 -7.85
N VAL A 89 26.22 20.33 -8.52
CA VAL A 89 27.11 21.49 -8.41
C VAL A 89 26.95 22.12 -7.04
N ARG A 90 25.70 22.33 -6.61
CA ARG A 90 25.40 22.84 -5.27
C ARG A 90 25.88 21.89 -4.16
N LEU A 91 25.68 20.58 -4.34
CA LEU A 91 26.13 19.57 -3.38
C LEU A 91 27.65 19.53 -3.24
N GLN A 92 28.39 19.56 -4.36
CA GLN A 92 29.86 19.62 -4.33
C GLN A 92 30.36 20.89 -3.65
N ALA A 93 29.73 22.04 -3.91
CA ALA A 93 30.08 23.31 -3.25
C ALA A 93 29.76 23.31 -1.74
N ALA A 94 28.72 22.59 -1.30
CA ALA A 94 28.39 22.41 0.11
C ALA A 94 29.44 21.51 0.81
N ILE A 95 29.80 20.38 0.19
CA ILE A 95 30.84 19.47 0.69
C ILE A 95 32.18 20.20 0.82
N GLY A 96 32.60 20.94 -0.20
CA GLY A 96 33.86 21.69 -0.16
C GLY A 96 33.88 22.84 0.84
N ARG A 97 32.72 23.31 1.33
CA ARG A 97 32.65 24.25 2.45
C ARG A 97 32.79 23.54 3.79
N TRP A 98 32.09 22.43 3.98
CA TRP A 98 32.22 21.59 5.18
C TRP A 98 33.65 21.05 5.39
N GLU A 99 34.34 20.66 4.31
CA GLU A 99 35.73 20.22 4.38
C GLU A 99 36.69 21.32 4.85
N LYS A 100 36.36 22.60 4.59
CA LYS A 100 37.14 23.75 5.06
C LYS A 100 36.78 24.14 6.49
N GLU A 101 35.50 24.05 6.84
CA GLU A 101 34.97 24.45 8.13
C GLU A 101 33.77 23.56 8.51
N ALA A 102 34.01 22.61 9.41
CA ALA A 102 33.01 21.63 9.82
C ALA A 102 32.12 22.18 10.95
N THR A 103 31.09 22.95 10.57
CA THR A 103 30.07 23.48 11.51
C THR A 103 28.68 22.90 11.23
N GLU A 104 27.76 23.09 12.18
CA GLU A 104 26.35 22.73 12.02
C GLU A 104 25.71 23.41 10.79
N GLU A 105 26.06 24.66 10.49
CA GLU A 105 25.55 25.36 9.30
C GLU A 105 25.98 24.68 8.00
N THR A 106 27.26 24.30 7.90
CA THR A 106 27.78 23.62 6.70
C THR A 106 27.21 22.20 6.53
N ILE A 107 26.94 21.49 7.63
CA ILE A 107 26.24 20.19 7.61
C ILE A 107 24.78 20.37 7.15
N ALA A 108 24.07 21.36 7.68
CA ALA A 108 22.70 21.67 7.28
C ALA A 108 22.62 22.01 5.78
N GLU A 109 23.62 22.70 5.25
CA GLU A 109 23.70 22.99 3.83
C GLU A 109 23.93 21.74 2.97
N ILE A 110 24.77 20.80 3.41
CA ILE A 110 24.90 19.49 2.75
C ILE A 110 23.54 18.78 2.74
N HIS A 111 22.84 18.75 3.87
CA HIS A 111 21.52 18.13 3.97
C HIS A 111 20.54 18.72 2.93
N HIS A 112 20.44 20.05 2.85
CA HIS A 112 19.58 20.72 1.87
C HIS A 112 20.03 20.55 0.42
N ALA A 113 21.34 20.45 0.15
CA ALA A 113 21.86 20.27 -1.20
C ALA A 113 21.76 18.80 -1.68
N ALA A 114 21.74 17.85 -0.76
CA ALA A 114 21.60 16.42 -1.04
C ALA A 114 20.16 16.00 -1.34
N GLU A 115 19.16 16.81 -0.95
CA GLU A 115 17.75 16.53 -1.26
C GLU A 115 17.54 16.53 -2.80
N PRO A 116 17.02 15.44 -3.39
CA PRO A 116 16.74 15.41 -4.81
C PRO A 116 15.55 16.31 -5.15
N ARG A 117 15.62 16.98 -6.31
CA ARG A 117 14.55 17.87 -6.81
C ARG A 117 13.20 17.16 -6.94
N ARG A 118 13.20 15.82 -7.10
CA ARG A 118 12.00 14.98 -7.06
C ARG A 118 11.16 15.19 -5.81
N GLN A 119 11.76 15.33 -4.63
CA GLN A 119 10.98 15.49 -3.39
C GLN A 119 10.18 16.78 -3.40
N GLU A 120 10.82 17.89 -3.78
CA GLU A 120 10.14 19.17 -3.94
C GLU A 120 9.07 19.12 -5.04
N LEU A 121 9.34 18.44 -6.16
CA LEU A 121 8.37 18.25 -7.22
C LEU A 121 7.12 17.53 -6.69
N PHE A 122 7.29 16.41 -5.99
CA PHE A 122 6.17 15.67 -5.40
C PHE A 122 5.42 16.50 -4.35
N ARG A 123 6.11 17.28 -3.50
CA ARG A 123 5.47 18.22 -2.57
C ARG A 123 4.58 19.22 -3.30
N ARG A 124 5.05 19.81 -4.40
CA ARG A 124 4.26 20.74 -5.22
C ARG A 124 3.10 20.08 -5.96
N LEU A 125 3.31 18.87 -6.48
CA LEU A 125 2.23 18.10 -7.10
C LEU A 125 1.11 17.78 -6.10
N ASN A 126 1.47 17.58 -4.83
CA ASN A 126 0.51 17.31 -3.77
C ASN A 126 -0.35 18.53 -3.37
N LEU A 127 0.02 19.75 -3.77
CA LEU A 127 -0.80 20.95 -3.51
C LEU A 127 -2.09 20.98 -4.35
N GLY A 128 -2.12 20.24 -5.47
CA GLY A 128 -3.29 20.14 -6.34
C GLY A 128 -4.44 19.34 -5.70
N PRO A 129 -5.71 19.69 -5.99
CA PRO A 129 -6.85 18.85 -5.62
C PRO A 129 -6.68 17.41 -6.13
N GLY A 130 -6.80 16.43 -5.22
CA GLY A 130 -6.58 15.02 -5.55
C GLY A 130 -5.12 14.62 -5.76
N GLY A 131 -4.16 15.51 -5.45
CA GLY A 131 -2.72 15.30 -5.60
C GLY A 131 -2.23 14.04 -4.90
N THR A 132 -2.58 13.85 -3.62
CA THR A 132 -2.17 12.66 -2.85
C THR A 132 -2.60 11.37 -3.54
N ALA A 133 -3.86 11.26 -3.94
CA ALA A 133 -4.40 10.06 -4.58
C ALA A 133 -3.74 9.81 -5.94
N ALA A 134 -3.43 10.87 -6.69
CA ALA A 134 -2.71 10.76 -7.96
C ALA A 134 -1.26 10.29 -7.77
N LEU A 135 -0.56 10.79 -6.74
CA LEU A 135 0.80 10.38 -6.41
C LEU A 135 0.86 8.94 -5.91
N VAL A 136 -0.12 8.51 -5.09
CA VAL A 136 -0.22 7.11 -4.65
C VAL A 136 -0.41 6.18 -5.85
N ARG A 137 -1.29 6.54 -6.81
CA ARG A 137 -1.44 5.79 -8.07
C ARG A 137 -0.21 5.84 -8.97
N MET A 138 0.49 6.97 -9.03
CA MET A 138 1.74 7.11 -9.78
C MET A 138 2.80 6.16 -9.22
N ARG A 139 2.93 6.09 -7.89
CA ARG A 139 3.87 5.17 -7.25
C ARG A 139 3.46 3.71 -7.42
N GLU A 140 2.17 3.39 -7.38
CA GLU A 140 1.69 2.04 -7.72
C GLU A 140 2.17 1.59 -9.11
N GLN A 141 2.13 2.48 -10.10
CA GLN A 141 2.62 2.22 -11.45
C GLN A 141 4.15 2.19 -11.54
N LEU A 142 4.85 2.90 -10.65
CA LEU A 142 6.31 2.82 -10.51
C LEU A 142 6.73 1.45 -9.97
N ILE A 143 6.00 0.93 -8.97
CA ILE A 143 6.22 -0.42 -8.42
C ILE A 143 6.12 -1.46 -9.54
N ASP A 144 5.10 -1.37 -10.40
CA ASP A 144 4.95 -2.29 -11.54
C ASP A 144 6.11 -2.18 -12.54
N ALA A 145 6.64 -0.98 -12.76
CA ALA A 145 7.77 -0.79 -13.64
C ALA A 145 9.07 -1.37 -13.05
N MET A 146 9.22 -1.30 -11.72
CA MET A 146 10.41 -1.77 -11.01
C MET A 146 10.61 -3.28 -11.06
N ASP A 147 9.57 -4.08 -11.35
CA ASP A 147 9.69 -5.52 -11.60
C ASP A 147 10.74 -5.87 -12.67
N HIS A 148 11.04 -4.93 -13.58
CA HIS A 148 12.05 -5.07 -14.63
C HIS A 148 13.07 -3.92 -14.68
N ARG A 149 12.96 -2.93 -13.78
CA ARG A 149 13.72 -1.67 -13.81
C ARG A 149 14.17 -1.24 -12.41
N ASP A 150 15.08 -2.03 -11.84
CA ASP A 150 15.68 -1.77 -10.53
C ASP A 150 16.37 -0.40 -10.41
N ASP A 151 16.80 0.17 -11.54
CA ASP A 151 17.40 1.51 -11.62
C ASP A 151 16.45 2.63 -11.18
N LEU A 152 15.12 2.38 -11.21
CA LEU A 152 14.11 3.34 -10.78
C LEU A 152 13.88 3.38 -9.27
N ARG A 153 14.52 2.50 -8.49
CA ARG A 153 14.36 2.41 -7.02
C ARG A 153 14.71 3.69 -6.28
N VAL A 154 15.58 4.53 -6.85
CA VAL A 154 15.89 5.86 -6.32
C VAL A 154 14.69 6.80 -6.32
N VAL A 155 13.76 6.65 -7.27
CA VAL A 155 12.51 7.42 -7.33
C VAL A 155 11.53 6.91 -6.27
N ASP A 156 11.41 5.59 -6.11
CA ASP A 156 10.54 4.98 -5.09
C ASP A 156 10.96 5.36 -3.67
N SER A 157 12.26 5.44 -3.42
CA SER A 157 12.80 5.85 -2.11
C SER A 157 12.31 7.25 -1.70
N ASP A 158 12.24 8.18 -2.65
CA ASP A 158 11.72 9.54 -2.42
C ASP A 158 10.20 9.54 -2.18
N PHE A 159 9.44 8.67 -2.86
CA PHE A 159 8.02 8.47 -2.56
C PHE A 159 7.81 7.92 -1.15
N VAL A 160 8.56 6.88 -0.74
CA VAL A 160 8.47 6.29 0.60
C VAL A 160 8.79 7.33 1.67
N HIS A 161 9.84 8.14 1.46
CA HIS A 161 10.19 9.22 2.36
C HIS A 161 9.03 10.20 2.58
N LEU A 162 8.46 10.74 1.50
CA LEU A 162 7.36 11.70 1.59
C LEU A 162 6.07 11.08 2.13
N PHE A 163 5.70 9.88 1.67
CA PHE A 163 4.50 9.20 2.14
C PHE A 163 4.60 8.83 3.63
N SER A 164 5.80 8.47 4.13
CA SER A 164 6.00 8.25 5.56
C SER A 164 5.72 9.50 6.40
N SER A 165 5.99 10.69 5.85
CA SER A 165 5.63 11.96 6.51
C SER A 165 4.17 12.33 6.33
N TRP A 166 3.59 12.13 5.15
CA TRP A 166 2.21 12.55 4.83
C TRP A 166 1.17 11.64 5.46
N PHE A 167 1.44 10.34 5.54
CA PHE A 167 0.57 9.33 6.15
C PHE A 167 0.98 9.04 7.59
N ASN A 168 1.13 10.10 8.37
CA ASN A 168 1.49 9.97 9.77
C ASN A 168 0.37 9.22 10.53
N ARG A 169 0.78 8.19 11.28
CA ARG A 169 -0.10 7.39 12.14
C ARG A 169 -1.00 8.22 13.07
N GLY A 170 -0.57 9.40 13.50
CA GLY A 170 -1.32 10.27 14.42
C GLY A 170 -2.65 10.76 13.85
N PHE A 171 -2.83 10.70 12.53
CA PHE A 171 -4.07 11.06 11.85
C PHE A 171 -4.84 9.85 11.30
N LEU A 172 -4.39 8.62 11.60
CA LEU A 172 -5.16 7.44 11.27
C LEU A 172 -6.37 7.34 12.18
N VAL A 173 -7.53 7.17 11.56
CA VAL A 173 -8.81 7.01 12.25
C VAL A 173 -9.31 5.59 12.00
N LEU A 174 -9.46 4.83 13.07
CA LEU A 174 -10.14 3.54 13.05
C LEU A 174 -11.65 3.77 12.96
N ARG A 175 -12.32 3.08 12.03
CA ARG A 175 -13.79 3.09 11.90
C ARG A 175 -14.30 1.67 11.78
N ARG A 176 -15.43 1.38 12.42
CA ARG A 176 -16.21 0.16 12.18
C ARG A 176 -16.84 0.24 10.79
N ILE A 177 -16.82 -0.88 10.07
CA ILE A 177 -17.40 -1.08 8.76
C ILE A 177 -18.55 -2.08 8.90
N ASP A 178 -19.73 -1.67 8.47
CA ASP A 178 -20.97 -2.44 8.54
C ASP A 178 -21.86 -2.11 7.33
N TRP A 179 -23.06 -2.70 7.29
CA TRP A 179 -23.99 -2.51 6.17
C TRP A 179 -24.59 -1.09 6.08
N SER A 180 -24.40 -0.23 7.09
CA SER A 180 -24.77 1.18 7.06
C SER A 180 -23.69 2.07 6.43
N THR A 181 -22.48 1.54 6.25
CA THR A 181 -21.35 2.25 5.65
C THR A 181 -21.65 2.62 4.19
N PRO A 182 -21.28 3.83 3.72
CA PRO A 182 -21.51 4.25 2.35
C PRO A 182 -21.05 3.24 1.30
N ALA A 183 -21.89 3.00 0.29
CA ALA A 183 -21.66 1.99 -0.73
C ALA A 183 -20.34 2.20 -1.51
N ASN A 184 -19.92 3.44 -1.73
CA ASN A 184 -18.64 3.76 -2.37
C ASN A 184 -17.41 3.29 -1.56
N ILE A 185 -17.53 3.16 -0.24
CA ILE A 185 -16.48 2.59 0.61
C ILE A 185 -16.58 1.06 0.59
N LEU A 186 -17.78 0.50 0.69
CA LEU A 186 -18.01 -0.95 0.64
C LEU A 186 -17.53 -1.59 -0.68
N GLU A 187 -17.73 -0.91 -1.81
CA GLU A 187 -17.22 -1.34 -3.11
C GLU A 187 -15.68 -1.44 -3.11
N LYS A 188 -14.99 -0.52 -2.42
CA LYS A 188 -13.53 -0.56 -2.26
C LYS A 188 -13.10 -1.74 -1.42
N ILE A 189 -13.82 -2.08 -0.34
CA ILE A 189 -13.53 -3.29 0.45
C ILE A 189 -13.63 -4.55 -0.42
N ILE A 190 -14.69 -4.68 -1.23
CA ILE A 190 -14.83 -5.80 -2.18
C ILE A 190 -13.63 -5.86 -3.13
N LYS A 191 -13.26 -4.71 -3.72
CA LYS A 191 -12.18 -4.61 -4.70
C LYS A 191 -10.80 -4.93 -4.10
N HIS A 192 -10.57 -4.55 -2.85
CA HIS A 192 -9.25 -4.57 -2.23
C HIS A 192 -9.01 -5.76 -1.29
N GLU A 193 -9.97 -6.69 -1.17
CA GLU A 193 -9.78 -7.92 -0.40
C GLU A 193 -8.73 -8.83 -1.03
N ALA A 194 -7.60 -8.98 -0.33
CA ALA A 194 -6.40 -9.63 -0.84
C ALA A 194 -6.16 -11.05 -0.30
N VAL A 195 -6.81 -11.43 0.81
CA VAL A 195 -6.62 -12.74 1.47
C VAL A 195 -7.68 -13.74 0.99
N HIS A 196 -8.95 -13.35 1.07
CA HIS A 196 -10.10 -14.18 0.76
C HIS A 196 -11.08 -13.43 -0.15
N LYS A 197 -10.76 -13.37 -1.45
CA LYS A 197 -11.49 -12.61 -2.47
C LYS A 197 -13.02 -12.58 -2.25
N ILE A 198 -13.58 -11.39 -2.07
CA ILE A 198 -15.02 -11.17 -2.00
C ILE A 198 -15.58 -11.17 -3.41
N ARG A 199 -16.60 -12.01 -3.66
CA ARG A 199 -17.11 -12.25 -5.03
C ARG A 199 -18.34 -11.42 -5.39
N SER A 200 -19.07 -10.92 -4.40
CA SER A 200 -20.31 -10.17 -4.61
C SER A 200 -20.67 -9.32 -3.39
N TRP A 201 -21.68 -8.45 -3.56
CA TRP A 201 -22.29 -7.69 -2.46
C TRP A 201 -22.88 -8.59 -1.37
N ASP A 202 -23.52 -9.70 -1.76
CA ASP A 202 -24.03 -10.68 -0.79
C ASP A 202 -22.90 -11.35 0.00
N ASP A 203 -21.76 -11.56 -0.64
CA ASP A 203 -20.57 -12.09 0.04
C ASP A 203 -20.00 -11.10 1.04
N LEU A 204 -19.87 -9.82 0.67
CA LEU A 204 -19.53 -8.76 1.61
C LEU A 204 -20.51 -8.70 2.79
N ARG A 205 -21.82 -8.72 2.49
CA ARG A 205 -22.86 -8.63 3.51
C ARG A 205 -22.71 -9.74 4.56
N ARG A 206 -22.50 -10.98 4.13
CA ARG A 206 -22.28 -12.12 5.05
C ARG A 206 -21.05 -11.96 5.97
N ARG A 207 -20.10 -11.11 5.59
CA ARG A 207 -18.87 -10.87 6.36
C ARG A 207 -18.92 -9.68 7.30
N ILE A 208 -19.88 -8.76 7.13
CA ILE A 208 -19.94 -7.51 7.93
C ILE A 208 -21.28 -7.24 8.62
N ASP A 209 -22.38 -7.83 8.12
CA ASP A 209 -23.74 -7.61 8.64
C ASP A 209 -24.08 -8.51 9.85
N PRO A 210 -23.66 -9.80 9.89
CA PRO A 210 -23.95 -10.64 11.06
C PRO A 210 -23.31 -10.11 12.34
N PRO A 211 -23.98 -10.26 13.50
CA PRO A 211 -23.52 -9.68 14.77
C PRO A 211 -22.23 -10.33 15.29
N ASP A 212 -21.93 -11.57 14.89
CA ASP A 212 -20.68 -12.28 15.17
C ASP A 212 -19.58 -12.05 14.13
N ARG A 213 -19.73 -11.00 13.33
CA ARG A 213 -18.70 -10.49 12.44
C ARG A 213 -18.42 -9.04 12.77
N CYS A 214 -17.15 -8.68 12.69
CA CYS A 214 -16.72 -7.31 12.84
C CYS A 214 -15.75 -6.99 11.71
N CYS A 215 -15.93 -5.83 11.10
CA CYS A 215 -14.99 -5.31 10.12
C CYS A 215 -14.60 -3.90 10.57
N TYR A 216 -13.31 -3.60 10.48
CA TYR A 216 -12.77 -2.29 10.81
C TYR A 216 -11.86 -1.83 9.70
N ALA A 217 -11.80 -0.53 9.45
CA ALA A 217 -10.86 0.05 8.51
C ALA A 217 -10.20 1.32 9.05
N PHE A 218 -8.93 1.50 8.70
CA PHE A 218 -8.15 2.69 8.97
C PHE A 218 -8.27 3.67 7.82
N PHE A 219 -8.62 4.91 8.13
CA PHE A 219 -8.73 6.01 7.19
C PHE A 219 -7.70 7.09 7.53
N HIS A 220 -7.27 7.84 6.51
CA HIS A 220 -6.39 8.99 6.68
C HIS A 220 -6.99 10.19 5.96
N PRO A 221 -6.98 11.41 6.55
CA PRO A 221 -7.59 12.58 5.93
C PRO A 221 -7.00 12.95 4.57
N ALA A 222 -5.75 12.55 4.28
CA ALA A 222 -5.11 12.79 2.99
C ALA A 222 -5.70 11.95 1.84
N LEU A 223 -6.45 10.88 2.13
CA LEU A 223 -7.17 10.07 1.14
C LEU A 223 -8.63 9.90 1.60
N VAL A 224 -9.48 10.83 1.17
CA VAL A 224 -10.90 10.89 1.56
C VAL A 224 -11.65 9.67 1.05
N ASP A 225 -12.47 9.06 1.91
CA ASP A 225 -13.26 7.86 1.65
C ASP A 225 -12.45 6.67 1.10
N GLU A 226 -11.14 6.65 1.32
CA GLU A 226 -10.26 5.53 0.97
C GLU A 226 -9.89 4.78 2.25
N PRO A 227 -10.36 3.53 2.44
CA PRO A 227 -9.77 2.68 3.46
C PRO A 227 -8.31 2.40 3.07
N LEU A 228 -7.38 2.58 4.00
CA LEU A 228 -5.96 2.26 3.78
C LEU A 228 -5.69 0.80 4.10
N ILE A 229 -6.19 0.36 5.25
CA ILE A 229 -6.10 -1.01 5.74
C ILE A 229 -7.47 -1.36 6.28
N PHE A 230 -7.97 -2.56 5.98
CA PHE A 230 -9.12 -3.09 6.69
C PHE A 230 -8.84 -4.47 7.26
N VAL A 231 -9.61 -4.81 8.27
CA VAL A 231 -9.45 -5.98 9.12
C VAL A 231 -10.82 -6.63 9.29
N GLU A 232 -10.92 -7.89 8.87
CA GLU A 232 -12.11 -8.71 9.08
C GLU A 232 -11.90 -9.67 10.25
N VAL A 233 -12.88 -9.70 11.16
CA VAL A 233 -12.84 -10.47 12.40
C VAL A 233 -14.10 -11.32 12.53
N ALA A 234 -13.93 -12.57 12.90
CA ALA A 234 -15.01 -13.49 13.24
C ALA A 234 -15.01 -13.76 14.74
N LEU A 235 -16.18 -13.62 15.36
CA LEU A 235 -16.38 -13.98 16.76
C LEU A 235 -16.73 -15.47 16.86
N THR A 236 -16.04 -16.17 17.75
CA THR A 236 -16.10 -17.62 17.88
C THR A 236 -15.99 -18.03 19.36
N ARG A 237 -16.32 -19.29 19.65
CA ARG A 237 -16.15 -19.88 21.00
C ARG A 237 -14.76 -20.49 21.20
N GLU A 238 -14.09 -20.83 20.11
CA GLU A 238 -12.81 -21.56 20.10
C GLU A 238 -11.90 -20.98 19.03
N ILE A 239 -10.61 -21.30 19.09
CA ILE A 239 -9.65 -20.88 18.07
C ILE A 239 -9.98 -21.63 16.78
N ALA A 240 -10.26 -20.90 15.70
CA ALA A 240 -10.49 -21.50 14.39
C ALA A 240 -9.18 -22.02 13.78
N ASP A 241 -9.22 -23.22 13.22
CA ASP A 241 -8.11 -23.87 12.52
C ASP A 241 -8.26 -23.84 10.99
N SER A 242 -9.43 -23.42 10.48
CA SER A 242 -9.77 -23.41 9.07
C SER A 242 -10.62 -22.21 8.71
N ILE A 243 -10.39 -21.66 7.52
CA ILE A 243 -11.16 -20.53 6.99
C ILE A 243 -12.53 -20.96 6.47
N ALA A 244 -12.65 -22.21 6.00
CA ALA A 244 -13.86 -22.67 5.32
C ALA A 244 -15.13 -22.55 6.18
N PRO A 245 -15.14 -22.92 7.48
CA PRO A 245 -16.30 -22.68 8.36
C PRO A 245 -16.62 -21.20 8.59
N ILE A 246 -15.62 -20.32 8.62
CA ILE A 246 -15.82 -18.88 8.83
C ILE A 246 -16.54 -18.25 7.64
N LEU A 247 -16.16 -18.64 6.41
CA LEU A 247 -16.69 -18.12 5.15
C LEU A 247 -17.88 -18.91 4.58
N ALA A 248 -18.32 -19.98 5.26
CA ALA A 248 -19.43 -20.81 4.81
C ALA A 248 -20.71 -19.96 4.63
N ALA A 249 -21.34 -20.08 3.45
CA ALA A 249 -22.54 -19.32 3.12
C ALA A 249 -23.72 -19.69 4.02
N GLN A 250 -23.82 -20.97 4.40
CA GLN A 250 -24.77 -21.48 5.37
C GLN A 250 -23.99 -21.81 6.64
N ARG A 251 -24.22 -21.01 7.68
CA ARG A 251 -23.65 -21.20 9.02
C ARG A 251 -24.69 -20.77 10.05
N GLU A 252 -24.66 -21.40 11.21
CA GLU A 252 -25.40 -20.89 12.35
C GLU A 252 -24.68 -19.65 12.90
N GLY A 253 -25.41 -18.54 13.04
CA GLY A 253 -24.87 -17.33 13.65
C GLY A 253 -24.56 -17.55 15.12
N LEU A 254 -23.45 -17.01 15.59
CA LEU A 254 -23.15 -16.98 17.02
C LEU A 254 -23.78 -15.72 17.63
N ASP A 255 -24.36 -15.86 18.81
CA ASP A 255 -24.70 -14.73 19.65
C ASP A 255 -23.39 -14.13 20.22
N PRO A 256 -23.05 -12.85 19.96
CA PRO A 256 -21.80 -12.24 20.40
C PRO A 256 -21.52 -12.39 21.90
N ASP A 257 -22.56 -12.41 22.74
CA ASP A 257 -22.41 -12.57 24.20
C ASP A 257 -21.91 -13.96 24.63
N LYS A 258 -21.96 -14.92 23.70
CA LYS A 258 -21.45 -16.28 23.85
C LYS A 258 -20.07 -16.47 23.23
N ALA A 259 -19.54 -15.45 22.55
CA ALA A 259 -18.20 -15.48 21.98
C ALA A 259 -17.14 -15.29 23.07
N THR A 260 -16.02 -15.99 22.91
CA THR A 260 -14.85 -15.90 23.80
C THR A 260 -13.57 -15.55 23.04
N THR A 261 -13.60 -15.74 21.71
CA THR A 261 -12.44 -15.62 20.83
C THR A 261 -12.75 -14.73 19.63
N ALA A 262 -11.92 -13.72 19.39
CA ALA A 262 -11.91 -12.92 18.17
C ALA A 262 -10.83 -13.44 17.22
N VAL A 263 -11.24 -13.89 16.04
CA VAL A 263 -10.37 -14.45 15.01
C VAL A 263 -10.20 -13.44 13.88
N PHE A 264 -9.02 -12.84 13.79
CA PHE A 264 -8.61 -11.95 12.71
C PHE A 264 -8.26 -12.80 11.48
N TYR A 265 -9.18 -12.91 10.52
CA TYR A 265 -9.03 -13.84 9.39
C TYR A 265 -8.69 -13.15 8.07
N SER A 266 -8.83 -11.82 7.99
CA SER A 266 -8.33 -11.03 6.86
C SER A 266 -7.77 -9.70 7.34
N ILE A 267 -6.60 -9.32 6.83
CA ILE A 267 -5.99 -8.00 6.98
C ILE A 267 -5.47 -7.60 5.61
N SER A 268 -6.11 -6.60 5.01
CA SER A 268 -5.87 -6.20 3.62
C SER A 268 -5.37 -4.76 3.56
N ASN A 269 -4.27 -4.52 2.85
CA ASN A 269 -3.82 -3.17 2.47
C ASN A 269 -4.48 -2.79 1.13
N CYS A 270 -5.30 -1.75 1.13
CA CYS A 270 -6.03 -1.32 -0.06
C CYS A 270 -5.16 -0.53 -1.04
N GLN A 271 -4.09 0.10 -0.55
CA GLN A 271 -3.32 1.06 -1.33
C GLN A 271 -1.94 0.46 -1.64
N ARG A 272 -1.79 -0.18 -2.81
CA ARG A 272 -0.51 -0.75 -3.26
C ARG A 272 0.58 0.33 -3.35
N GLY A 273 0.21 1.54 -3.76
CA GLY A 273 1.09 2.71 -3.73
C GLY A 273 1.54 3.15 -2.32
N LEU A 274 1.04 2.55 -1.25
CA LEU A 274 1.52 2.76 0.12
C LEU A 274 2.32 1.54 0.64
N ALA A 275 2.66 0.57 -0.20
CA ALA A 275 3.52 -0.55 0.18
C ALA A 275 4.86 -0.06 0.74
N GLY A 276 5.29 -0.58 1.89
CA GLY A 276 6.51 -0.14 2.58
C GLY A 276 6.38 1.15 3.41
N VAL A 277 5.24 1.84 3.37
CA VAL A 277 4.95 2.95 4.28
C VAL A 277 4.41 2.39 5.59
N THR A 278 5.09 2.67 6.71
CA THR A 278 4.67 2.19 8.03
C THR A 278 3.59 3.07 8.63
N PHE A 279 2.46 2.46 8.99
CA PHE A 279 1.38 3.08 9.76
C PHE A 279 1.53 2.84 11.26
N GLY A 280 2.70 2.32 11.69
CA GLY A 280 3.00 1.92 13.06
C GLY A 280 2.68 0.45 13.35
N HIS A 281 3.30 -0.07 14.40
CA HIS A 281 3.25 -1.50 14.77
C HIS A 281 2.01 -1.90 15.60
N PHE A 282 1.07 -0.98 15.84
CA PHE A 282 -0.02 -1.16 16.81
C PHE A 282 -1.42 -1.12 16.18
N LEU A 283 -1.55 -1.34 14.86
CA LEU A 283 -2.86 -1.35 14.19
C LEU A 283 -3.80 -2.39 14.79
N ILE A 284 -3.33 -3.64 14.92
CA ILE A 284 -4.12 -4.72 15.52
C ILE A 284 -4.45 -4.43 16.99
N LYS A 285 -3.53 -3.80 17.73
CA LYS A 285 -3.77 -3.40 19.12
C LYS A 285 -4.98 -2.45 19.23
N GLN A 286 -5.12 -1.47 18.33
CA GLN A 286 -6.27 -0.58 18.34
C GLN A 286 -7.58 -1.32 18.05
N VAL A 287 -7.56 -2.25 17.09
CA VAL A 287 -8.75 -3.08 16.79
C VAL A 287 -9.12 -3.97 17.97
N VAL A 288 -8.13 -4.59 18.63
CA VAL A 288 -8.34 -5.38 19.85
C VAL A 288 -8.92 -4.53 20.98
N GLU A 289 -8.40 -3.33 21.20
CA GLU A 289 -8.92 -2.41 22.21
C GLU A 289 -10.38 -2.01 21.93
N GLU A 290 -10.72 -1.73 20.67
CA GLU A 290 -12.08 -1.39 20.27
C GLU A 290 -13.05 -2.57 20.47
N ILE A 291 -12.67 -3.76 19.98
CA ILE A 291 -13.46 -4.98 20.17
C ILE A 291 -13.64 -5.29 21.67
N SER A 292 -12.58 -5.12 22.48
CA SER A 292 -12.63 -5.41 23.92
C SER A 292 -13.57 -4.46 24.68
N ARG A 293 -13.70 -3.21 24.22
CA ARG A 293 -14.64 -2.24 24.80
C ARG A 293 -16.09 -2.64 24.52
N ASP A 294 -16.37 -3.04 23.29
CA ASP A 294 -17.72 -3.46 22.86
C ASP A 294 -18.11 -4.83 23.42
N MET A 295 -17.13 -5.73 23.60
CA MET A 295 -17.35 -7.15 23.92
C MET A 295 -16.39 -7.62 25.03
N PRO A 296 -16.63 -7.22 26.29
CA PRO A 296 -15.70 -7.46 27.40
C PRO A 296 -15.53 -8.93 27.80
N ARG A 297 -16.36 -9.84 27.27
CA ARG A 297 -16.27 -11.29 27.51
C ARG A 297 -15.20 -11.98 26.65
N LEU A 298 -14.72 -11.32 25.60
CA LEU A 298 -13.66 -11.86 24.77
C LEU A 298 -12.35 -11.92 25.56
N SER A 299 -11.74 -13.10 25.58
CA SER A 299 -10.50 -13.36 26.31
C SER A 299 -9.34 -13.78 25.41
N ARG A 300 -9.65 -14.16 24.16
CA ARG A 300 -8.66 -14.61 23.17
C ARG A 300 -8.75 -13.78 21.90
N PHE A 301 -7.60 -13.30 21.45
CA PHE A 301 -7.44 -12.58 20.20
C PHE A 301 -6.38 -13.30 19.39
N VAL A 302 -6.78 -13.91 18.27
CA VAL A 302 -5.91 -14.77 17.45
C VAL A 302 -6.07 -14.41 15.99
N THR A 303 -5.06 -14.68 15.19
CA THR A 303 -5.12 -14.51 13.74
C THR A 303 -5.22 -15.86 13.05
N LEU A 304 -6.03 -15.95 12.00
CA LEU A 304 -5.99 -17.05 11.05
C LEU A 304 -5.37 -16.53 9.75
N SER A 305 -4.04 -16.43 9.73
CA SER A 305 -3.30 -15.75 8.65
C SER A 305 -2.83 -16.73 7.57
N PRO A 306 -2.75 -16.29 6.31
CA PRO A 306 -2.08 -17.04 5.26
C PRO A 306 -0.55 -17.06 5.50
N ALA A 307 0.12 -18.04 4.91
CA ALA A 307 1.59 -18.08 4.80
C ALA A 307 2.00 -17.87 3.33
N PRO A 308 1.84 -16.64 2.78
CA PRO A 308 2.25 -16.38 1.40
C PRO A 308 3.75 -16.68 1.24
N ASN A 309 4.14 -17.10 0.03
CA ASN A 309 5.51 -17.48 -0.34
C ASN A 309 6.06 -18.77 0.28
N PHE A 310 5.36 -19.40 1.27
CA PHE A 310 5.81 -20.67 1.84
C PHE A 310 5.95 -21.77 0.78
N ALA A 311 4.99 -21.88 -0.14
CA ALA A 311 5.04 -22.89 -1.21
C ALA A 311 6.21 -22.67 -2.18
N GLU A 312 6.54 -21.42 -2.50
CA GLU A 312 7.68 -21.09 -3.35
C GLU A 312 9.01 -21.38 -2.63
N TRP A 313 9.11 -20.96 -1.37
CA TRP A 313 10.25 -21.28 -0.51
C TRP A 313 10.46 -22.79 -0.41
N LEU A 314 9.40 -23.56 -0.14
CA LEU A 314 9.47 -25.01 0.00
C LEU A 314 9.91 -25.67 -1.31
N ARG A 315 9.41 -25.20 -2.46
CA ARG A 315 9.83 -25.69 -3.78
C ARG A 315 11.32 -25.48 -4.01
N ARG A 316 11.84 -24.29 -3.68
CA ARG A 316 13.28 -23.99 -3.77
C ARG A 316 14.08 -24.90 -2.85
N GLU A 317 13.65 -25.05 -1.60
CA GLU A 317 14.35 -25.84 -0.60
C GLU A 317 14.38 -27.35 -0.94
N ARG A 318 13.29 -27.87 -1.55
CA ARG A 318 13.23 -29.22 -2.12
C ARG A 318 14.21 -29.45 -3.27
N GLY A 319 14.74 -28.38 -3.90
CA GLY A 319 15.75 -28.46 -4.96
C GLY A 319 17.21 -28.35 -4.49
N VAL A 320 17.47 -28.04 -3.22
CA VAL A 320 18.85 -27.86 -2.68
C VAL A 320 19.46 -29.21 -2.28
N ASP A 321 20.62 -29.62 -2.80
CA ASP A 321 21.20 -30.95 -2.50
C ASP A 321 21.47 -31.21 -1.00
N LYS A 322 21.86 -30.18 -0.24
CA LYS A 322 22.12 -30.25 1.20
C LYS A 322 21.32 -29.20 1.95
N SER A 323 20.00 -29.38 2.02
CA SER A 323 19.15 -28.50 2.85
C SER A 323 19.40 -28.71 4.32
N ILE A 324 19.40 -27.60 5.06
CA ILE A 324 19.40 -27.59 6.52
C ILE A 324 17.97 -27.79 7.05
N ALA A 325 16.96 -27.42 6.27
CA ALA A 325 15.55 -27.44 6.64
C ALA A 325 14.86 -28.79 6.36
N LEU A 326 15.32 -29.56 5.38
CA LEU A 326 14.68 -30.80 4.92
C LEU A 326 15.68 -31.96 4.86
N THR A 327 15.34 -33.07 5.51
CA THR A 327 16.07 -34.34 5.37
C THR A 327 15.77 -35.03 4.03
N SER A 328 16.55 -36.06 3.67
CA SER A 328 16.26 -36.89 2.50
C SER A 328 14.92 -37.63 2.61
N GLU A 329 14.55 -38.06 3.82
CA GLU A 329 13.25 -38.69 4.10
C GLU A 329 12.10 -37.68 3.94
N ASP A 330 12.24 -36.46 4.48
CA ASP A 330 11.25 -35.40 4.29
C ASP A 330 11.00 -35.13 2.80
N ARG A 331 12.07 -35.06 2.00
CA ARG A 331 11.97 -34.81 0.56
C ARG A 331 11.17 -35.88 -0.15
N ALA A 332 11.47 -37.15 0.13
CA ALA A 332 10.76 -38.28 -0.46
C ALA A 332 9.26 -38.24 -0.11
N LEU A 333 8.92 -37.94 1.15
CA LEU A 333 7.53 -37.80 1.57
C LEU A 333 6.84 -36.59 0.91
N LEU A 334 7.55 -35.47 0.75
CA LEU A 334 7.04 -34.24 0.13
C LEU A 334 6.83 -34.35 -1.39
N GLU A 335 7.31 -35.40 -2.07
CA GLU A 335 6.96 -35.69 -3.47
C GLU A 335 5.45 -35.89 -3.66
N ASN A 336 4.73 -36.33 -2.61
CA ASN A 336 3.28 -36.45 -2.62
C ASN A 336 2.56 -35.11 -2.86
N LEU A 337 3.22 -33.96 -2.63
CA LEU A 337 2.67 -32.64 -2.94
C LEU A 337 2.52 -32.37 -4.44
N ASP A 338 3.24 -33.12 -5.27
CA ASP A 338 3.23 -32.97 -6.72
C ASP A 338 2.06 -33.74 -7.37
N VAL A 339 1.34 -34.55 -6.58
CA VAL A 339 0.12 -35.23 -7.01
C VAL A 339 -1.04 -34.24 -7.01
N GLU A 340 -1.73 -34.12 -8.15
CA GLU A 340 -2.92 -33.27 -8.25
C GLU A 340 -4.00 -33.72 -7.25
N GLY A 341 -4.53 -32.78 -6.48
CA GLY A 341 -5.57 -33.07 -5.48
C GLY A 341 -5.09 -33.87 -4.26
N TRP A 342 -3.78 -33.97 -4.00
CA TRP A 342 -3.20 -34.74 -2.88
C TRP A 342 -3.90 -34.51 -1.54
N TRP A 343 -4.35 -33.28 -1.26
CA TRP A 343 -5.00 -32.90 0.01
C TRP A 343 -6.36 -33.57 0.23
N GLN A 344 -6.98 -34.12 -0.82
CA GLN A 344 -8.26 -34.83 -0.79
C GLN A 344 -8.10 -36.32 -0.47
N HIS A 345 -6.89 -36.86 -0.64
CA HIS A 345 -6.61 -38.29 -0.53
C HIS A 345 -5.74 -38.55 0.71
N PRO A 346 -6.25 -39.27 1.73
CA PRO A 346 -5.51 -39.54 2.97
C PRO A 346 -4.12 -40.16 2.75
N ASP A 347 -3.99 -41.04 1.77
CA ASP A 347 -2.73 -41.73 1.44
C ASP A 347 -1.61 -40.78 1.02
N PHE A 348 -1.95 -39.61 0.45
CA PHE A 348 -0.99 -38.57 0.08
C PHE A 348 -0.90 -37.46 1.14
N ARG A 349 -2.01 -37.15 1.83
CA ARG A 349 -2.09 -36.08 2.83
C ARG A 349 -1.42 -36.42 4.16
N GLU A 350 -1.66 -37.60 4.70
CA GLU A 350 -1.13 -37.95 6.03
C GLU A 350 0.41 -38.03 6.04
N PRO A 351 1.08 -38.62 5.04
CA PRO A 351 2.54 -38.71 5.05
C PRO A 351 3.26 -37.35 4.95
N VAL A 352 2.65 -36.34 4.31
CA VAL A 352 3.26 -35.01 4.17
C VAL A 352 3.10 -34.13 5.39
N ARG A 353 2.19 -34.46 6.32
CA ARG A 353 1.81 -33.58 7.43
C ARG A 353 3.00 -33.21 8.32
N GLU A 354 3.73 -34.20 8.81
CA GLU A 354 4.88 -34.01 9.69
C GLU A 354 6.04 -33.27 8.99
N PRO A 355 6.48 -33.68 7.78
CA PRO A 355 7.48 -32.93 7.00
C PRO A 355 7.07 -31.48 6.73
N LEU A 356 5.81 -31.22 6.36
CA LEU A 356 5.30 -29.87 6.13
C LEU A 356 5.36 -29.02 7.40
N MET A 357 4.97 -29.57 8.56
CA MET A 357 5.00 -28.84 9.83
C MET A 357 6.43 -28.49 10.26
N ARG A 358 7.38 -29.42 10.09
CA ARG A 358 8.81 -29.14 10.34
C ARG A 358 9.34 -28.06 9.40
N ALA A 359 9.04 -28.18 8.11
CA ALA A 359 9.45 -27.20 7.11
C ALA A 359 8.87 -25.81 7.39
N ALA A 360 7.59 -25.74 7.79
CA ALA A 360 6.92 -24.50 8.19
C ALA A 360 7.55 -23.90 9.44
N ALA A 361 7.85 -24.72 10.47
CA ALA A 361 8.53 -24.25 11.68
C ALA A 361 9.91 -23.66 11.35
N TYR A 362 10.68 -24.30 10.45
CA TYR A 362 11.94 -23.75 9.98
C TYR A 362 11.73 -22.43 9.21
N TYR A 363 10.78 -22.41 8.28
CA TYR A 363 10.46 -21.23 7.47
C TYR A 363 10.20 -19.99 8.34
N PHE A 364 9.33 -20.12 9.36
CA PHE A 364 8.98 -18.99 10.20
C PHE A 364 10.09 -18.54 11.15
N LEU A 365 10.99 -19.45 11.55
CA LEU A 365 11.99 -19.16 12.59
C LEU A 365 13.39 -18.87 12.02
N ARG A 366 13.70 -19.26 10.78
CA ARG A 366 15.07 -19.27 10.25
C ARG A 366 15.26 -18.91 8.78
N ALA A 367 14.22 -18.96 7.94
CA ALA A 367 14.38 -18.85 6.48
C ALA A 367 14.69 -17.43 5.97
#